data_AF-A0A5K1B4J5-F1
#
_entry.id   AF-A0A5K1B4J5-F1
#
_cell.length_a   1.000
_cell.length_b   1.000
_cell.length_c   1.000
_cell.angle_alpha   90.00
_cell.angle_beta   90.00
_cell.angle_gamma   90.00
#
_symmetry.space_group_name_H-M   'P 1'
#
loop_
_entity.id
_entity.type
_entity.pdbx_description
1 polymer ?
#
loop_
_entity_poly.entity_id
_entity_poly.type
_entity_poly.pdbx_seq_one_letter_code
_entity_poly.pdbx_strand_id
1 'polypeptide(L)'
;DFCEDVAPLLSMQLGNTTLEGLFQVFDSYINLLINALPGSMEDDGGGAGNKIVKMADTEAQQIALLANASLLADELLPRAAMKLAPSYQASARDDTRKRASERQSRLPEQREWRRRLQRSVDRLRDSFCRQHALDLIFTEDGETYLSAEMYIHMDGNADEPDWFPSPIFQ
;
A
#
# COMPACT_ATOMS: atom_id res chain seq x y z
N ASP A 1 44.92 11.02 -8.75
CA ASP A 1 44.00 9.88 -8.95
C ASP A 1 43.50 9.24 -7.66
N PHE A 2 42.94 10.00 -6.71
CA PHE A 2 42.31 9.46 -5.49
C PHE A 2 40.84 9.91 -5.32
N CYS A 3 40.38 10.87 -6.13
CA CYS A 3 39.03 11.45 -6.05
C CYS A 3 38.05 10.87 -7.08
N GLU A 4 38.51 10.07 -8.05
CA GLU A 4 37.66 9.54 -9.12
C GLU A 4 36.72 8.43 -8.59
N ASP A 5 37.15 7.70 -7.56
CA ASP A 5 36.33 6.66 -6.90
C ASP A 5 35.33 7.23 -5.87
N VAL A 6 35.47 8.50 -5.47
CA VAL A 6 34.60 9.12 -4.46
C VAL A 6 33.28 9.61 -5.07
N ALA A 7 33.30 10.05 -6.33
CA ALA A 7 32.10 10.53 -7.02
C ALA A 7 31.02 9.43 -7.24
N PRO A 8 31.37 8.19 -7.65
CA PRO A 8 30.42 7.07 -7.70
C PRO A 8 29.83 6.73 -6.33
N LEU A 9 30.65 6.74 -5.26
CA LEU A 9 30.20 6.43 -3.90
C LEU A 9 29.20 7.47 -3.36
N LEU A 10 29.46 8.76 -3.58
CA LEU A 10 28.53 9.84 -3.24
C LEU A 10 27.20 9.69 -4.00
N SER A 11 27.26 9.32 -5.29
CA SER A 11 26.05 9.09 -6.10
C SER A 11 25.23 7.88 -5.62
N MET A 12 25.88 6.84 -5.10
CA MET A 12 25.22 5.67 -4.50
C MET A 12 24.55 6.02 -3.17
N GLN A 13 25.27 6.71 -2.27
CA GLN A 13 24.71 7.13 -0.99
C GLN A 13 23.53 8.08 -1.19
N LEU A 14 23.62 9.00 -2.15
CA LEU A 14 22.53 9.92 -2.48
C LEU A 14 21.31 9.21 -3.08
N GLY A 15 21.54 8.18 -3.91
CA GLY A 15 20.47 7.33 -4.43
C GLY A 15 19.69 6.63 -3.30
N ASN A 16 20.40 6.06 -2.32
CA ASN A 16 19.80 5.33 -1.22
C ASN A 16 19.03 6.25 -0.26
N THR A 17 19.59 7.42 0.08
CA THR A 17 18.89 8.41 0.93
C THR A 17 17.65 8.97 0.23
N THR A 18 17.70 9.16 -1.09
CA THR A 18 16.54 9.61 -1.87
C THR A 18 15.44 8.56 -1.93
N LEU A 19 15.78 7.28 -2.14
CA LEU A 19 14.79 6.18 -2.12
C LEU A 19 14.14 6.02 -0.74
N GLU A 20 14.92 6.21 0.33
CA GLU A 20 14.39 6.18 1.69
C GLU A 20 13.43 7.34 1.96
N GLY A 21 13.79 8.56 1.56
CA GLY A 21 12.89 9.72 1.66
C GLY A 21 11.61 9.53 0.85
N LEU A 22 11.71 8.99 -0.36
CA LEU A 22 10.56 8.68 -1.21
C LEU A 22 9.65 7.64 -0.55
N PHE A 23 10.23 6.61 0.09
CA PHE A 23 9.47 5.63 0.85
C PHE A 23 8.74 6.29 2.04
N GLN A 24 9.40 7.16 2.81
CA GLN A 24 8.77 7.84 3.96
C GLN A 24 7.58 8.73 3.54
N VAL A 25 7.72 9.45 2.43
CA VAL A 25 6.62 10.25 1.87
C VAL A 25 5.48 9.34 1.40
N PHE A 26 5.80 8.24 0.72
CA PHE A 26 4.80 7.27 0.29
C PHE A 26 4.08 6.62 1.48
N ASP A 27 4.80 6.20 2.52
CA ASP A 27 4.18 5.59 3.71
C ASP A 27 3.27 6.59 4.44
N SER A 28 3.69 7.86 4.52
CA SER A 28 2.86 8.94 5.07
C SER A 28 1.61 9.20 4.23
N TYR A 29 1.73 9.14 2.89
CA TYR A 29 0.58 9.18 1.99
C TYR A 29 -0.37 8.00 2.22
N ILE A 30 0.14 6.78 2.41
CA ILE A 30 -0.68 5.62 2.73
C ILE A 30 -1.41 5.79 4.07
N ASN A 31 -0.74 6.28 5.12
CA ASN A 31 -1.39 6.57 6.40
C ASN A 31 -2.51 7.61 6.24
N LEU A 32 -2.30 8.61 5.38
CA LEU A 32 -3.32 9.58 5.04
C LEU A 32 -4.52 8.95 4.30
N LEU A 33 -4.27 7.98 3.40
CA LEU A 33 -5.33 7.23 2.74
C LEU A 33 -6.11 6.33 3.70
N ILE A 34 -5.43 5.67 4.65
CA ILE A 34 -6.08 4.86 5.70
C ILE A 34 -7.05 5.74 6.49
N ASN A 35 -6.60 6.91 6.93
CA ASN A 35 -7.43 7.87 7.67
C ASN A 35 -8.60 8.45 6.85
N ALA A 36 -8.56 8.32 5.52
CA ALA A 36 -9.66 8.72 4.64
C ALA A 36 -10.71 7.61 4.46
N LEU A 37 -10.43 6.37 4.87
CA LEU A 37 -11.39 5.28 4.84
C LEU A 37 -12.42 5.41 5.98
N PRO A 38 -13.69 5.07 5.74
CA PRO A 38 -14.69 5.00 6.81
C PRO A 38 -14.26 3.93 7.85
N GLY A 39 -14.61 4.15 9.11
CA GLY A 39 -14.26 3.23 10.21
C GLY A 39 -12.81 3.28 10.69
N SER A 40 -11.91 4.01 10.02
CA SER A 40 -10.50 4.15 10.44
C SER A 40 -10.28 4.93 11.75
N MET A 41 -11.30 5.63 12.27
CA MET A 41 -11.22 6.38 13.52
C MET A 41 -11.97 5.62 14.62
N GLU A 42 -11.30 4.69 15.26
CA GLU A 42 -11.72 4.25 16.60
C GLU A 42 -11.27 5.34 17.60
N ASP A 43 -12.25 5.93 18.28
CA ASP A 43 -12.12 6.56 19.59
C ASP A 43 -11.00 7.61 19.79
N ASP A 44 -11.28 8.86 19.41
CA ASP A 44 -10.89 9.97 20.28
C ASP A 44 -12.07 10.93 20.35
N GLY A 45 -12.67 11.06 21.54
CA GLY A 45 -13.80 11.92 21.87
C GLY A 45 -13.47 13.42 21.80
N GLY A 46 -12.92 13.84 20.67
CA GLY A 46 -12.18 15.09 20.51
C GLY A 46 -12.55 15.85 19.24
N GLY A 47 -13.85 15.89 18.91
CA GLY A 47 -14.41 16.96 18.10
C GLY A 47 -14.13 16.91 16.59
N ALA A 48 -15.03 17.56 15.86
CA ALA A 48 -14.89 17.91 14.47
C ALA A 48 -13.74 18.95 14.26
N GLY A 49 -12.52 18.63 14.68
CA GLY A 49 -11.32 19.44 14.51
C GLY A 49 -10.70 19.16 13.14
N ASN A 50 -11.08 19.96 12.14
CA ASN A 50 -10.41 20.09 10.84
C ASN A 50 -9.86 18.79 10.23
N LYS A 51 -10.75 17.92 9.73
CA LYS A 51 -10.34 16.87 8.79
C LYS A 51 -9.78 17.56 7.54
N ILE A 52 -8.46 17.67 7.46
CA ILE A 52 -7.73 18.17 6.27
C ILE A 52 -8.04 17.31 5.04
N VAL A 53 -8.48 16.07 5.27
CA VAL A 53 -8.72 15.05 4.25
C VAL A 53 -10.20 14.70 4.22
N LYS A 54 -10.80 14.77 3.02
CA LYS A 54 -12.18 14.35 2.79
C LYS A 54 -12.28 12.81 2.86
N MET A 55 -13.30 12.32 3.55
CA MET A 55 -13.56 10.88 3.64
C MET A 55 -13.95 10.29 2.27
N ALA A 56 -13.56 9.05 2.04
CA ALA A 56 -13.98 8.23 0.90
C ALA A 56 -15.31 7.52 1.24
N ASP A 57 -16.39 8.28 1.24
CA ASP A 57 -17.72 7.83 1.68
C ASP A 57 -18.33 6.76 0.77
N THR A 58 -17.91 6.69 -0.50
CA THR A 58 -18.44 5.70 -1.46
C THR A 58 -17.45 4.58 -1.74
N GLU A 59 -17.95 3.37 -2.01
CA GLU A 59 -17.12 2.22 -2.40
C GLU A 59 -16.22 2.55 -3.60
N ALA A 60 -16.76 3.26 -4.60
CA ALA A 60 -16.00 3.71 -5.76
C ALA A 60 -14.81 4.61 -5.37
N GLN A 61 -14.98 5.50 -4.38
CA GLN A 61 -13.88 6.34 -3.88
C GLN A 61 -12.84 5.49 -3.15
N GLN A 62 -13.27 4.55 -2.30
CA GLN A 62 -12.36 3.67 -1.56
C GLN A 62 -11.53 2.77 -2.50
N ILE A 63 -12.19 2.15 -3.49
CA ILE A 63 -11.53 1.36 -4.54
C ILE A 63 -10.55 2.24 -5.33
N ALA A 64 -10.91 3.48 -5.65
CA ALA A 64 -10.01 4.40 -6.34
C ALA A 64 -8.74 4.71 -5.50
N LEU A 65 -8.86 4.87 -4.18
CA LEU A 65 -7.70 5.04 -3.30
C LEU A 65 -6.77 3.83 -3.34
N LEU A 66 -7.32 2.62 -3.24
CA LEU A 66 -6.57 1.36 -3.33
C LEU A 66 -5.88 1.19 -4.69
N ALA A 67 -6.58 1.49 -5.77
CA ALA A 67 -6.07 1.39 -7.13
C ALA A 67 -4.91 2.37 -7.35
N ASN A 68 -5.07 3.62 -6.91
CA ASN A 68 -4.03 4.64 -7.01
C ASN A 68 -2.78 4.27 -6.20
N ALA A 69 -2.95 3.81 -4.96
CA ALA A 69 -1.86 3.36 -4.10
C ALA A 69 -1.10 2.17 -4.72
N SER A 70 -1.82 1.19 -5.25
CA SER A 70 -1.24 0.02 -5.91
C SER A 70 -0.47 0.42 -7.17
N LEU A 71 -1.05 1.26 -8.04
CA LEU A 71 -0.39 1.75 -9.25
C LEU A 71 0.91 2.52 -8.94
N LEU A 72 0.90 3.32 -7.87
CA LEU A 72 2.10 4.02 -7.41
C LEU A 72 3.20 3.04 -6.99
N ALA A 73 2.87 2.04 -6.16
CA ALA A 73 3.83 1.07 -5.64
C ALA A 73 4.36 0.10 -6.70
N ASP A 74 3.51 -0.35 -7.62
CA ASP A 74 3.84 -1.39 -8.59
C ASP A 74 4.59 -0.83 -9.80
N GLU A 75 4.12 0.32 -10.30
CA GLU A 75 4.60 0.88 -11.56
C GLU A 75 5.33 2.21 -11.40
N LEU A 76 4.66 3.25 -10.88
CA LEU A 76 5.15 4.62 -11.04
C LEU A 76 6.43 4.87 -10.23
N LEU A 77 6.45 4.50 -8.95
CA LEU A 77 7.61 4.69 -8.09
C LEU A 77 8.79 3.81 -8.50
N PRO A 78 8.61 2.50 -8.79
CA PRO A 78 9.72 1.68 -9.31
C PRO A 78 10.30 2.20 -10.63
N ARG A 79 9.46 2.65 -11.57
CA ARG A 79 9.93 3.23 -12.85
C ARG A 79 10.68 4.55 -12.63
N ALA A 80 10.21 5.40 -11.72
CA ALA A 80 10.90 6.64 -11.37
C ALA A 80 12.25 6.36 -10.68
N ALA A 81 12.28 5.42 -9.73
CA ALA A 81 13.49 5.00 -9.03
C ALA A 81 14.58 4.48 -9.97
N MET A 82 14.21 3.74 -11.03
CA MET A 82 15.17 3.29 -12.06
C MET A 82 15.91 4.45 -12.75
N LYS A 83 15.27 5.62 -12.89
CA LYS A 83 15.89 6.82 -13.48
C LYS A 83 16.79 7.58 -12.51
N LEU A 84 16.61 7.38 -11.20
CA LEU A 84 17.44 7.98 -10.14
C LEU A 84 18.76 7.22 -9.94
N ALA A 85 18.88 6.00 -10.47
CA ALA A 85 20.12 5.25 -10.40
C ALA A 85 21.23 5.94 -11.23
N PRO A 86 22.43 6.18 -10.66
CA PRO A 86 23.51 6.92 -11.35
C PRO A 86 23.96 6.28 -12.67
N SER A 87 23.70 4.98 -12.87
CA SER A 87 23.96 4.27 -14.13
C SER A 87 23.11 4.76 -15.31
N TYR A 88 21.96 5.39 -15.07
CA TYR A 88 21.13 5.99 -16.13
C TYR A 88 21.66 7.38 -16.53
N GLN A 89 22.23 8.15 -15.60
CA GLN A 89 22.78 9.48 -15.86
C GLN A 89 24.12 9.45 -16.60
N ALA A 90 24.94 8.40 -16.40
CA ALA A 90 26.22 8.22 -17.11
C ALA A 90 26.07 7.54 -18.49
N SER A 91 24.88 7.06 -18.86
CA SER A 91 24.64 6.35 -20.13
C SER A 91 24.79 7.21 -21.39
N ALA A 92 25.03 8.51 -21.25
CA ALA A 92 25.42 9.38 -22.36
C ALA A 92 26.92 9.34 -22.69
N ARG A 93 27.80 8.83 -21.80
CA ARG A 93 29.26 8.81 -22.03
C ARG A 93 29.95 7.60 -21.40
N ASP A 94 30.16 6.59 -22.24
CA ASP A 94 31.31 5.68 -22.28
C ASP A 94 31.56 4.61 -21.18
N ASP A 95 32.05 3.47 -21.67
CA ASP A 95 32.74 2.34 -21.01
C ASP A 95 31.97 1.18 -20.33
N THR A 96 31.84 0.07 -21.05
CA THR A 96 30.94 -1.07 -20.80
C THR A 96 31.44 -2.20 -19.89
N ARG A 97 32.69 -2.22 -19.42
CA ARG A 97 33.27 -3.45 -18.81
C ARG A 97 33.31 -3.54 -17.28
N LYS A 98 33.28 -2.43 -16.52
CA LYS A 98 33.13 -2.45 -15.04
C LYS A 98 31.67 -2.58 -14.56
N ARG A 99 30.69 -2.54 -15.48
CA ARG A 99 29.26 -2.30 -15.23
C ARG A 99 28.44 -3.48 -14.69
N ALA A 100 28.93 -4.73 -14.76
CA ALA A 100 28.14 -5.90 -14.38
C ALA A 100 28.05 -6.10 -12.86
N SER A 101 29.17 -5.89 -12.14
CA SER A 101 29.25 -6.13 -10.70
C SER A 101 28.41 -5.13 -9.89
N GLU A 102 28.38 -3.87 -10.31
CA GLU A 102 27.67 -2.80 -9.60
C GLU A 102 26.15 -2.86 -9.79
N ARG A 103 25.69 -3.32 -10.97
CA ARG A 103 24.27 -3.62 -11.22
C ARG A 103 23.77 -4.74 -10.32
N GLN A 104 24.59 -5.75 -10.05
CA GLN A 104 24.20 -6.91 -9.26
C GLN A 104 24.08 -6.60 -7.76
N SER A 105 24.89 -5.65 -7.25
CA SER A 105 24.85 -5.22 -5.85
C SER A 105 23.62 -4.38 -5.48
N ARG A 106 22.99 -3.68 -6.44
CA ARG A 106 21.84 -2.78 -6.18
C ARG A 106 20.47 -3.46 -6.33
N LEU A 107 20.42 -4.63 -6.96
CA LEU A 107 19.22 -5.47 -7.07
C LEU A 107 18.58 -5.85 -5.71
N PRO A 108 19.34 -6.28 -4.68
CA PRO A 108 18.73 -6.66 -3.40
C PRO A 108 18.10 -5.47 -2.67
N GLU A 109 18.74 -4.31 -2.68
CA GLU A 109 18.21 -3.09 -2.06
C GLU A 109 16.96 -2.58 -2.77
N GLN A 110 16.96 -2.52 -4.11
CA GLN A 110 15.78 -2.15 -4.88
C GLN A 110 14.63 -3.13 -4.67
N ARG A 111 14.92 -4.43 -4.54
CA ARG A 111 13.93 -5.46 -4.22
C ARG A 111 13.37 -5.32 -2.80
N GLU A 112 14.20 -4.97 -1.82
CA GLU A 112 13.73 -4.66 -0.46
C GLU A 112 12.85 -3.42 -0.46
N TRP A 113 13.30 -2.35 -1.12
CA TRP A 113 12.54 -1.12 -1.23
C TRP A 113 11.15 -1.34 -1.87
N ARG A 114 11.08 -2.12 -2.97
CA ARG A 114 9.79 -2.51 -3.57
C ARG A 114 8.92 -3.32 -2.60
N ARG A 115 9.51 -4.24 -1.83
CA ARG A 115 8.77 -5.00 -0.80
C ARG A 115 8.25 -4.08 0.31
N ARG A 116 8.98 -3.05 0.68
CA ARG A 116 8.53 -2.04 1.65
C ARG A 116 7.32 -1.25 1.11
N LEU A 117 7.37 -0.79 -0.15
CA LEU A 117 6.23 -0.13 -0.79
C LEU A 117 4.98 -1.02 -0.78
N GLN A 118 5.14 -2.30 -1.15
CA GLN A 118 4.03 -3.24 -1.16
C GLN A 118 3.44 -3.44 0.24
N ARG A 119 4.30 -3.59 1.26
CA ARG A 119 3.86 -3.71 2.66
C ARG A 119 3.06 -2.49 3.13
N SER A 120 3.41 -1.27 2.69
CA SER A 120 2.60 -0.09 2.99
C SER A 120 1.23 -0.19 2.31
N VAL A 121 1.15 -0.56 1.02
CA VAL A 121 -0.14 -0.75 0.33
C VAL A 121 -0.98 -1.86 0.98
N ASP A 122 -0.36 -2.94 1.43
CA ASP A 122 -1.07 -4.03 2.09
C ASP A 122 -1.73 -3.57 3.40
N ARG A 123 -1.12 -2.65 4.15
CA ARG A 123 -1.78 -2.02 5.33
C ARG A 123 -3.07 -1.28 4.95
N LEU A 124 -3.08 -0.59 3.81
CA LEU A 124 -4.29 0.08 3.32
C LEU A 124 -5.36 -0.94 2.93
N ARG A 125 -4.98 -2.03 2.26
CA ARG A 125 -5.88 -3.14 1.92
C ARG A 125 -6.46 -3.79 3.17
N ASP A 126 -5.63 -4.06 4.17
CA ASP A 126 -6.07 -4.66 5.43
C ASP A 126 -7.10 -3.76 6.14
N SER A 127 -6.90 -2.44 6.13
CA SER A 127 -7.87 -1.49 6.69
C SER A 127 -9.20 -1.51 5.94
N PHE A 128 -9.16 -1.52 4.60
CA PHE A 128 -10.36 -1.60 3.77
C PHE A 128 -11.11 -2.93 3.96
N CYS A 129 -10.39 -4.05 3.88
CA CYS A 129 -10.96 -5.39 4.01
C CYS A 129 -11.52 -5.62 5.41
N ARG A 130 -10.90 -5.07 6.46
CA ARG A 130 -11.43 -5.15 7.82
C ARG A 130 -12.82 -4.52 7.91
N GLN A 131 -13.02 -3.34 7.33
CA GLN A 131 -14.34 -2.70 7.34
C GLN A 131 -15.39 -3.58 6.66
N HIS A 132 -15.08 -4.12 5.49
CA HIS A 132 -16.01 -4.99 4.75
C HIS A 132 -16.28 -6.30 5.48
N ALA A 133 -15.27 -6.86 6.16
CA ALA A 133 -15.45 -8.04 7.00
C ALA A 133 -16.35 -7.75 8.21
N LEU A 134 -16.24 -6.57 8.83
CA LEU A 134 -17.13 -6.16 9.92
C LEU A 134 -18.58 -6.01 9.43
N ASP A 135 -18.80 -5.41 8.26
CA ASP A 135 -20.13 -5.25 7.67
C ASP A 135 -20.79 -6.61 7.32
N LEU A 136 -19.99 -7.67 7.12
CA LEU A 136 -20.49 -9.04 6.91
C LEU A 136 -20.81 -9.77 8.23
N ILE A 137 -20.11 -9.45 9.32
CA ILE A 137 -20.24 -10.15 10.60
C ILE A 137 -21.30 -9.48 11.49
N PHE A 138 -21.37 -8.16 11.44
CA PHE A 138 -22.22 -7.34 12.30
C PHE A 138 -23.28 -6.60 11.47
N THR A 139 -24.48 -6.57 12.01
CA THR A 139 -25.57 -5.69 11.58
C THR A 139 -25.21 -4.23 11.86
N GLU A 140 -25.92 -3.30 11.22
CA GLU A 140 -25.79 -1.86 11.48
C GLU A 140 -26.03 -1.50 12.96
N ASP A 141 -26.84 -2.30 13.67
CA ASP A 141 -27.16 -2.13 15.10
C ASP A 141 -26.07 -2.71 16.03
N GLY A 142 -25.01 -3.31 15.48
CA GLY A 142 -23.90 -3.91 16.23
C GLY A 142 -24.15 -5.34 16.71
N GLU A 143 -25.32 -5.92 16.41
CA GLU A 143 -25.61 -7.32 16.65
C GLU A 143 -24.90 -8.20 15.61
N THR A 144 -24.52 -9.42 15.98
CA THR A 144 -23.87 -10.36 15.06
C THR A 144 -24.91 -11.04 14.15
N TYR A 145 -24.68 -11.06 12.83
CA TYR A 145 -25.46 -11.90 11.90
C TYR A 145 -25.33 -13.39 12.22
N LEU A 146 -24.20 -13.78 12.81
CA LEU A 146 -23.89 -15.15 13.18
C LEU A 146 -24.15 -15.36 14.68
N SER A 147 -25.23 -16.05 15.03
CA SER A 147 -25.52 -16.46 16.41
C SER A 147 -25.50 -17.99 16.56
N ALA A 148 -25.27 -18.47 17.79
CA ALA A 148 -25.35 -19.91 18.10
C ALA A 148 -26.75 -20.49 17.84
N GLU A 149 -27.80 -19.67 17.99
CA GLU A 149 -29.18 -20.05 17.68
C GLU A 149 -29.36 -20.36 16.19
N MET A 150 -28.65 -19.66 15.29
CA MET A 150 -28.71 -19.94 13.85
C MET A 150 -28.24 -21.37 13.53
N TYR A 151 -27.15 -21.84 14.14
CA TYR A 151 -26.68 -23.22 13.97
C TYR A 151 -27.67 -24.27 14.51
N ILE A 152 -28.44 -23.92 15.54
CA ILE A 152 -29.45 -24.81 16.13
C ILE A 152 -30.72 -24.87 15.25
N HIS A 153 -31.03 -23.80 14.51
CA HIS A 153 -32.21 -23.70 13.66
C HIS A 153 -31.99 -24.15 12.20
N MET A 154 -30.75 -24.38 11.77
CA MET A 154 -30.41 -24.85 10.42
C MET A 154 -30.98 -26.24 10.07
N ASP A 155 -31.19 -27.13 11.04
CA ASP A 155 -31.70 -28.48 10.81
C ASP A 155 -33.24 -28.54 10.59
N GLY A 156 -33.93 -27.38 10.55
CA GLY A 156 -35.40 -27.35 10.72
C GLY A 156 -36.25 -26.46 9.80
N ASN A 157 -35.71 -25.57 8.96
CA ASN A 157 -36.56 -24.72 8.09
C ASN A 157 -35.91 -24.30 6.77
N ALA A 158 -36.75 -24.11 5.73
CA ALA A 158 -36.44 -24.09 4.30
C ALA A 158 -35.91 -22.77 3.71
N ASP A 159 -35.55 -21.79 4.54
CA ASP A 159 -34.99 -20.51 4.09
C ASP A 159 -33.52 -20.43 4.54
N GLU A 160 -32.65 -21.19 3.87
CA GLU A 160 -31.20 -21.02 3.99
C GLU A 160 -30.84 -19.60 3.51
N PRO A 161 -30.16 -18.78 4.32
CA PRO A 161 -29.59 -17.54 3.84
C PRO A 161 -28.56 -17.86 2.75
N ASP A 162 -28.58 -17.12 1.65
CA ASP A 162 -27.65 -17.34 0.55
C ASP A 162 -26.26 -16.81 0.97
N TRP A 163 -25.47 -17.68 1.62
CA TRP A 163 -24.14 -17.37 2.15
C TRP A 163 -23.08 -17.24 1.06
N PHE A 164 -23.47 -17.38 -0.20
CA PHE A 164 -22.55 -17.19 -1.30
C PHE A 164 -22.14 -15.72 -1.39
N PRO A 165 -20.84 -15.43 -1.58
CA PRO A 165 -20.42 -14.07 -1.88
C PRO A 165 -21.18 -13.61 -3.12
N SER A 166 -21.56 -12.33 -3.13
CA SER A 166 -22.37 -11.77 -4.21
C SER A 166 -21.75 -12.10 -5.57
N PRO A 167 -22.53 -12.26 -6.65
CA PRO A 167 -22.03 -12.68 -7.97
C PRO A 167 -20.94 -11.79 -8.56
N ILE A 168 -20.68 -10.63 -7.97
CA ILE A 168 -19.56 -9.74 -8.28
C ILE A 168 -18.19 -10.36 -7.91
N PHE A 169 -18.17 -11.32 -6.98
CA PHE A 169 -16.97 -11.96 -6.45
C PHE A 169 -16.81 -13.44 -6.86
N GLN A 170 -17.63 -13.96 -7.78
CA GLN A 170 -17.50 -15.28 -8.42
C GLN A 170 -16.99 -15.15 -9.86
#